data_AF-A0A558RAM8-F1
#
_entry.id   AF-A0A558RAM8-F1
#
_cell.length_a   1.000
_cell.length_b   1.000
_cell.length_c   1.000
_cell.angle_alpha   90.00
_cell.angle_beta   90.00
_cell.angle_gamma   90.00
#
_symmetry.space_group_name_H-M   'P 1'
#
loop_
_entity.id
_entity.type
_entity.pdbx_description
1 polymer ?
#
loop_
_entity_poly.entity_id
_entity_poly.type
_entity_poly.pdbx_seq_one_letter_code
_entity_poly.pdbx_strand_id
1 'polypeptide(L)' 'MAEQLSPEDQQSVDSPRRGPLGDARPNNDDPDPRTAGGQPQEDVEDRPSVSTVTPEDYPEDQRAKG' A
#
# COMPACT_ATOMS: atom_id res chain seq x y z
N MET A 1 -26.83 -17.92 41.54
CA MET A 1 -26.11 -16.63 41.47
C MET A 1 -25.07 -16.82 40.40
N ALA A 2 -25.24 -16.22 39.22
CA ALA A 2 -24.24 -16.30 38.16
C ALA A 2 -23.42 -15.02 38.23
N GLU A 3 -22.12 -15.19 38.47
CA GLU A 3 -21.12 -14.13 38.54
C GLU A 3 -21.20 -13.25 37.28
N GLN A 4 -21.37 -11.96 37.49
CA GLN A 4 -21.49 -10.97 36.43
C GLN A 4 -20.10 -10.76 35.83
N LEU A 5 -19.89 -11.25 34.61
CA LEU A 5 -18.69 -10.97 33.81
C LEU A 5 -18.53 -9.44 33.66
N SER A 6 -17.36 -8.94 34.04
CA SER A 6 -17.01 -7.52 34.03
C SER A 6 -17.14 -6.91 32.62
N PRO A 7 -17.58 -5.65 32.50
CA PRO A 7 -17.84 -5.01 31.20
C PRO A 7 -16.58 -4.73 30.36
N GLU A 8 -15.38 -5.04 30.86
CA GLU A 8 -14.09 -4.78 30.21
C GLU A 8 -13.69 -5.86 29.18
N ASP A 9 -14.35 -7.04 29.20
CA ASP A 9 -14.15 -8.10 28.19
C ASP A 9 -15.07 -7.98 26.98
N GLN A 10 -15.81 -6.87 26.85
CA GLN A 10 -16.51 -6.54 25.62
C GLN A 10 -15.51 -5.89 24.66
N GLN A 11 -14.66 -6.72 24.05
CA GLN A 11 -14.11 -6.39 22.74
C GLN A 11 -15.31 -6.06 21.84
N SER A 12 -15.50 -4.76 21.63
CA SER A 12 -16.65 -4.20 20.96
C SER A 12 -16.80 -4.86 19.60
N VAL A 13 -18.02 -5.32 19.31
CA VAL A 13 -18.53 -5.76 18.01
C VAL A 13 -18.51 -4.64 16.93
N ASP A 14 -17.64 -3.64 17.11
CA ASP A 14 -17.61 -2.34 16.47
C ASP A 14 -16.21 -2.04 15.89
N SER A 15 -15.54 -3.07 15.35
CA SER A 15 -14.37 -2.87 14.49
C SER A 15 -14.83 -2.27 13.15
N PRO A 16 -14.25 -1.17 12.64
CA PRO A 16 -14.85 -0.44 11.54
C PRO A 16 -14.83 -1.21 10.21
N ARG A 17 -16.05 -1.50 9.74
CA ARG A 17 -16.60 -1.14 8.41
C ARG A 17 -16.07 -1.89 7.18
N ARG A 18 -16.61 -3.10 7.00
CA ARG A 18 -16.81 -3.72 5.69
C ARG A 18 -17.72 -2.83 4.83
N GLY A 19 -17.43 -2.69 3.53
CA GLY A 19 -18.37 -2.04 2.59
C GLY A 19 -19.73 -2.75 2.55
N PRO A 20 -20.77 -2.23 1.86
CA PRO A 20 -22.07 -2.88 1.81
C PRO A 20 -22.03 -4.34 1.31
N LEU A 21 -20.97 -4.71 0.59
CA LEU A 21 -20.70 -6.07 0.11
C LEU A 21 -19.86 -6.95 1.05
N GLY A 22 -19.51 -6.48 2.25
CA GLY A 22 -18.67 -7.25 3.16
C GLY A 22 -17.17 -7.15 2.91
N ASP A 23 -16.74 -6.35 1.92
CA ASP A 23 -15.32 -6.25 1.55
C ASP A 23 -14.51 -5.46 2.59
N ALA A 24 -13.34 -5.99 2.96
CA ALA A 24 -12.44 -5.40 3.92
C ALA A 24 -11.64 -4.27 3.25
N ARG A 25 -12.01 -3.03 3.53
CA ARG A 25 -11.25 -1.87 3.05
C ARG A 25 -10.14 -1.53 4.05
N PRO A 26 -8.90 -1.30 3.59
CA PRO A 26 -7.86 -0.77 4.44
C PRO A 26 -8.31 0.55 5.07
N ASN A 27 -8.15 0.70 6.37
CA ASN A 27 -8.40 1.93 7.09
C ASN A 27 -7.20 2.24 8.02
N ASN A 28 -7.04 3.50 8.42
CA ASN A 28 -5.88 3.92 9.21
C ASN A 28 -5.91 3.42 10.66
N ASP A 29 -7.10 3.09 11.18
CA ASP A 29 -7.31 2.69 12.58
C ASP A 29 -7.13 1.18 12.80
N ASP A 30 -7.13 0.40 11.71
CA ASP A 30 -6.91 -1.05 11.66
C ASP A 30 -6.09 -1.42 10.41
N PRO A 31 -4.78 -1.10 10.40
CA PRO A 31 -3.90 -1.47 9.31
C PRO A 31 -3.71 -3.00 9.30
N ASP A 32 -3.98 -3.65 8.15
CA ASP A 32 -3.70 -5.07 7.99
C ASP A 32 -2.19 -5.33 8.18
N PRO A 33 -1.78 -6.12 9.18
CA PRO A 33 -0.36 -6.37 9.45
C PRO A 33 0.34 -7.11 8.29
N ARG A 34 -0.42 -7.75 7.40
CA ARG A 34 0.10 -8.39 6.18
C ARG A 34 0.48 -7.38 5.11
N THR A 35 0.03 -6.13 5.22
CA THR A 35 0.27 -5.06 4.26
C THR A 35 0.91 -3.85 4.94
N ALA A 36 1.86 -4.07 5.86
CA ALA A 36 2.53 -3.04 6.67
C ALA A 36 3.28 -1.93 5.89
N GLY A 37 3.05 -1.79 4.59
CA GLY A 37 3.71 -0.88 3.68
C GLY A 37 4.39 -1.64 2.54
N GLY A 38 4.62 -0.94 1.43
CA GLY A 38 5.52 -1.41 0.38
C GLY A 38 6.98 -1.25 0.81
N GLN A 39 7.88 -2.01 0.18
CA GLN A 39 9.32 -1.71 0.25
C GLN A 39 9.58 -0.28 -0.24
N PRO A 40 10.63 0.39 0.23
CA PRO A 40 11.05 1.67 -0.36
C PRO A 40 11.30 1.48 -1.86
N GLN A 41 11.00 2.52 -2.63
CA GLN A 41 11.33 2.53 -4.05
C GLN A 41 12.86 2.41 -4.21
N GLU A 42 13.31 1.57 -5.12
CA GLU A 42 14.73 1.45 -5.46
C GLU A 42 15.28 2.76 -6.03
N ASP A 43 16.55 3.04 -5.75
CA ASP A 43 17.26 4.17 -6.33
C ASP A 43 17.28 4.07 -7.86
N VAL A 44 17.19 5.21 -8.55
CA VAL A 44 17.03 5.25 -10.01
C VAL A 44 18.24 4.61 -10.70
N GLU A 45 19.42 4.83 -10.14
CA GLU A 45 20.74 4.41 -10.59
C GLU A 45 20.95 2.89 -10.45
N ASP A 46 20.25 2.25 -9.52
CA ASP A 46 20.35 0.81 -9.26
C ASP A 46 19.42 -0.02 -10.17
N ARG A 47 18.51 0.64 -10.89
CA ARG A 47 17.53 -0.04 -11.74
C ARG A 47 18.19 -0.52 -13.04
N PRO A 48 18.10 -1.82 -13.38
CA PRO A 48 18.84 -2.42 -14.49
C PRO A 48 18.48 -1.85 -15.88
N SER A 49 17.30 -1.25 -16.01
CA SER A 49 16.83 -0.67 -17.28
C SER A 49 17.11 0.83 -17.42
N VAL A 50 17.55 1.51 -16.37
CA VAL A 50 17.77 2.96 -16.40
C VAL A 50 19.03 3.27 -17.21
N SER A 51 18.97 4.34 -18.02
CA SER A 51 20.08 4.79 -18.88
C SER A 51 20.58 3.75 -19.90
N THR A 52 19.80 2.68 -20.16
CA THR A 52 20.16 1.65 -21.16
C THR A 52 20.10 2.15 -22.60
N VAL A 53 19.42 3.28 -22.82
CA VAL A 53 19.33 3.98 -24.10
C VAL A 53 19.79 5.42 -23.93
N THR A 54 20.50 5.91 -24.92
CA THR A 54 20.93 7.30 -25.05
C THR A 54 20.01 8.05 -26.02
N PRO A 55 19.93 9.39 -25.94
CA PRO A 55 19.22 10.17 -26.95
C PRO A 55 19.69 9.86 -28.38
N GLU A 56 20.97 9.56 -28.56
CA GLU A 56 21.59 9.23 -29.85
C GLU A 56 21.07 7.93 -30.47
N ASP A 57 20.54 7.00 -29.66
CA ASP A 57 19.96 5.74 -30.16
C ASP A 57 18.63 5.94 -30.89
N TYR A 58 17.97 7.09 -30.70
CA TYR A 58 16.74 7.45 -31.39
C TYR A 58 17.02 8.17 -32.72
N PRO A 59 16.14 8.02 -33.74
CA PRO A 59 16.17 8.84 -34.95
C PRO A 59 16.15 10.34 -34.65
N GLU A 60 16.85 11.15 -35.46
CA GLU A 60 17.01 12.59 -35.20
C GLU A 60 15.69 13.38 -35.08
N ASP A 61 14.68 12.96 -35.83
CA ASP A 61 13.34 13.55 -35.80
C ASP A 61 12.53 13.19 -34.53
N GLN A 62 12.98 12.19 -33.79
CA GLN A 62 12.38 11.70 -32.55
C GLN A 62 13.14 12.12 -31.29
N ARG A 63 14.34 12.70 -31.45
CA ARG A 63 15.12 13.23 -30.33
C ARG A 63 14.47 14.49 -29.78
N ALA A 64 14.46 14.61 -28.45
CA ALA A 64 14.14 15.88 -27.81
C ALA A 64 15.19 16.93 -28.23
N LYS A 65 14.74 18.04 -28.82
CA LYS A 65 15.61 19.19 -29.10
C LYS A 65 15.71 20.00 -27.82
N GLY A 66 16.90 20.03 -27.23
CA GLY A 66 17.23 20.87 -26.08
C GLY A 66 17.14 22.35 -26.39
#